data_AF-A0AB39ZRT1-F1
#
_entry.id   AF-A0AB39ZRT1-F1
#
_cell.length_a   1.000
_cell.length_b   1.000
_cell.length_c   1.000
_cell.angle_alpha   90.00
_cell.angle_beta   90.00
_cell.angle_gamma   90.00
#
_symmetry.space_group_name_H-M   'P 1'
#
loop_
_entity.id
_entity.type
_entity.pdbx_description
1 polymer ?
#
loop_
_entity_poly.entity_id
_entity_poly.type
_entity_poly.pdbx_seq_one_letter_code
_entity_poly.pdbx_strand_id
1 'polypeptide(L)'
;MASARQSSLLPMSLPLPLPLPLPLVLVLSLHLSGVCGVIDRLVVQTSSGPVRGRSVTVQGREVHVYTGIPYAKPPLEDLRFRKPVPAEPWHGVLDATRLSATCVQERYEYFPGFSGEEIWNPNTNVSEDCLYINVWAPAKARLRHGRGANGAEHANGKQADTDHLIHNGNPQNTTNGLPILIWIYGGGFMTGSATLDIYNADIMAAVGNVIVASFQYRVGAFGFLHLAPEMPSEFAEEAPGNVGLWDQALAIRWLKDNAHAFGGNPEWMTLFGESAGSSSVNAQLMSPVTRGLVKRGMMQSGTMNAPWSHMTSEKAVEIGKALINDCNCNASMLKTNPAHVMSCMRSVDAKTISVQQWNSYSGILSFPSAPTIDGAFLPADPMTLLKTADLKDYDILMGNVRDEGTYFLLYDFIDYFDKDDATALPRDKYLEIMNNIFGKATQAEREAIIFQYTSWEGNPGYQNQQQIGRAVGDHFFTCPTNEYAQALAERGASVHYYYFTHRTSTSLWGEWMGVLHGDEIEYFFGQPLNNSLQYRPVERELGKRMLSSVIEFAKTGNPAQDGEDWPNFSKEDPVYYIFSTDDKIEKLARGPLAARCSFWNDYLPKVRSWAEFAQQITRVATSTFVYLKTWLISG
;
A
#
# COMPACT_ATOMS: atom_id res chain seq x y z
N MET A 1 10.56 22.75 -93.62
CA MET A 1 10.72 22.27 -95.01
C MET A 1 9.67 21.20 -95.27
N ALA A 2 8.77 21.50 -96.22
CA ALA A 2 7.95 20.61 -97.05
C ALA A 2 7.06 19.55 -96.35
N SER A 3 5.82 19.29 -96.74
CA SER A 3 4.92 19.81 -97.78
C SER A 3 3.61 19.02 -97.65
N ALA A 4 2.46 19.72 -97.68
CA ALA A 4 1.27 19.46 -98.51
C ALA A 4 0.62 18.03 -98.51
N ARG A 5 -0.69 17.80 -98.67
CA ARG A 5 -1.76 18.55 -99.35
C ARG A 5 -3.06 17.71 -99.24
N GLN A 6 -4.21 18.41 -99.21
CA GLN A 6 -5.46 18.14 -99.96
C GLN A 6 -6.22 16.80 -99.77
N SER A 7 -7.55 16.69 -99.80
CA SER A 7 -8.69 17.62 -99.80
C SER A 7 -9.99 16.80 -99.97
N SER A 8 -11.13 17.36 -99.51
CA SER A 8 -12.47 17.35 -100.17
C SER A 8 -13.28 16.02 -100.23
N LEU A 9 -14.62 15.90 -100.08
CA LEU A 9 -15.81 16.79 -100.07
C LEU A 9 -17.05 16.07 -99.42
N LEU A 10 -18.04 16.89 -99.03
CA LEU A 10 -19.43 16.78 -98.49
C LEU A 10 -20.47 15.91 -99.28
N PRO A 11 -21.82 15.82 -98.97
CA PRO A 11 -22.66 16.09 -97.75
C PRO A 11 -23.85 15.09 -97.44
N MET A 12 -24.56 15.36 -96.32
CA MET A 12 -26.04 15.30 -96.04
C MET A 12 -26.83 13.99 -95.73
N SER A 13 -27.42 13.96 -94.51
CA SER A 13 -28.82 13.62 -94.08
C SER A 13 -28.98 12.65 -92.86
N LEU A 14 -29.93 13.00 -91.96
CA LEU A 14 -30.31 12.46 -90.62
C LEU A 14 -30.75 10.96 -90.58
N PRO A 15 -30.71 10.20 -89.45
CA PRO A 15 -31.38 10.48 -88.14
C PRO A 15 -30.66 10.04 -86.81
N LEU A 16 -31.25 10.41 -85.66
CA LEU A 16 -30.92 10.12 -84.23
C LEU A 16 -30.98 8.62 -83.82
N PRO A 17 -30.58 8.16 -82.59
CA PRO A 17 -29.83 8.81 -81.49
C PRO A 17 -28.68 7.95 -80.88
N LEU A 18 -27.82 8.54 -80.01
CA LEU A 18 -27.10 7.98 -78.83
C LEU A 18 -25.69 8.62 -78.62
N PRO A 19 -25.17 8.73 -77.38
CA PRO A 19 -24.99 10.04 -76.75
C PRO A 19 -23.53 10.42 -76.39
N LEU A 20 -23.38 11.66 -75.92
CA LEU A 20 -22.19 12.34 -75.33
C LEU A 20 -21.27 13.06 -76.35
N PRO A 21 -20.43 14.06 -75.95
CA PRO A 21 -20.09 14.53 -74.59
C PRO A 21 -20.06 16.07 -74.42
N LEU A 22 -20.07 16.57 -73.17
CA LEU A 22 -19.32 17.74 -72.66
C LEU A 22 -19.85 18.13 -71.27
N PRO A 23 -19.03 18.66 -70.33
CA PRO A 23 -17.58 18.54 -70.14
C PRO A 23 -17.27 17.71 -68.87
N LEU A 24 -16.17 16.96 -68.85
CA LEU A 24 -15.73 16.27 -67.63
C LEU A 24 -15.17 17.30 -66.65
N VAL A 25 -16.07 17.88 -65.85
CA VAL A 25 -15.71 18.46 -64.55
C VAL A 25 -15.09 17.33 -63.75
N LEU A 26 -13.82 17.48 -63.39
CA LEU A 26 -13.10 16.56 -62.54
C LEU A 26 -13.72 16.66 -61.14
N VAL A 27 -14.83 15.96 -60.92
CA VAL A 27 -15.34 15.69 -59.59
C VAL A 27 -14.32 14.75 -58.96
N LEU A 28 -13.43 15.30 -58.14
CA LEU A 28 -12.72 14.52 -57.14
C LEU A 28 -13.81 13.96 -56.22
N SER A 29 -14.31 12.78 -56.57
CA SER A 29 -15.04 11.95 -55.64
C SER A 29 -14.06 11.66 -54.51
N LEU A 30 -14.17 12.42 -53.42
CA LEU A 30 -13.71 11.99 -52.12
C LEU A 30 -14.40 10.64 -51.88
N HIS A 31 -13.72 9.56 -52.25
CA HIS A 31 -13.86 8.34 -51.52
C HIS A 31 -13.36 8.69 -50.11
N LEU A 32 -14.26 9.18 -49.26
CA LEU A 32 -14.23 8.75 -47.87
C LEU A 32 -14.44 7.24 -47.92
N SER A 33 -13.38 6.52 -48.26
CA SER A 33 -13.11 5.25 -47.62
C SER A 33 -13.13 5.58 -46.15
N GLY A 34 -14.29 5.36 -45.52
CA GLY A 34 -14.39 5.29 -44.09
C GLY A 34 -13.36 4.27 -43.68
N VAL A 35 -12.20 4.75 -43.24
CA VAL A 35 -11.32 3.96 -42.40
C VAL A 35 -12.19 3.71 -41.18
N CYS A 36 -12.90 2.60 -41.20
CA CYS A 36 -13.38 1.94 -40.01
C CYS A 36 -12.09 1.55 -39.28
N GLY A 37 -11.45 2.54 -38.66
CA GLY A 37 -10.31 2.33 -37.81
C GLY A 37 -10.80 1.36 -36.78
N VAL A 38 -10.22 0.17 -36.75
CA VAL A 38 -10.42 -0.76 -35.66
C VAL A 38 -9.97 0.01 -34.43
N ILE A 39 -10.93 0.57 -33.68
CA ILE A 39 -10.66 1.22 -32.41
C ILE A 39 -10.17 0.08 -31.52
N ASP A 40 -8.86 0.01 -31.31
CA ASP A 40 -8.28 -0.94 -30.37
C ASP A 40 -8.83 -0.59 -28.98
N ARG A 41 -9.75 -1.44 -28.50
CA ARG A 41 -10.49 -1.21 -27.25
C ARG A 41 -9.60 -1.34 -26.01
N LEU A 42 -8.37 -1.82 -26.19
CA LEU A 42 -7.36 -1.92 -25.15
C LEU A 42 -6.43 -0.70 -25.12
N VAL A 43 -6.63 0.29 -25.99
CA VAL A 43 -5.90 1.55 -25.95
C VAL A 43 -6.67 2.59 -25.13
N VAL A 44 -6.03 3.13 -24.11
CA VAL A 44 -6.54 4.23 -23.28
C VAL A 44 -5.64 5.45 -23.46
N GLN A 45 -6.24 6.60 -23.74
CA GLN A 45 -5.51 7.87 -23.77
C GLN A 45 -5.38 8.41 -22.35
N THR A 46 -4.16 8.44 -21.82
CA THR A 46 -3.86 9.08 -20.52
C THR A 46 -3.44 10.53 -20.73
N SER A 47 -3.28 11.28 -19.63
CA SER A 47 -2.70 12.63 -19.61
C SER A 47 -1.27 12.69 -20.14
N SER A 48 -0.51 11.58 -20.02
CA SER A 48 0.88 11.48 -20.48
C SER A 48 1.02 10.86 -21.88
N GLY A 49 0.00 10.18 -22.40
CA GLY A 49 0.06 9.52 -23.71
C GLY A 49 -0.83 8.27 -23.80
N PRO A 50 -1.01 7.68 -24.99
CA PRO A 50 -1.81 6.47 -25.13
C PRO A 50 -1.05 5.23 -24.61
N VAL A 51 -1.77 4.35 -23.92
CA VAL A 51 -1.27 3.06 -23.40
C VAL A 51 -2.14 1.93 -23.92
N ARG A 52 -1.54 0.76 -24.19
CA ARG A 52 -2.25 -0.47 -24.57
C ARG A 52 -2.10 -1.55 -23.51
N GLY A 53 -3.22 -1.98 -22.95
CA GLY A 53 -3.26 -3.08 -21.97
C GLY A 53 -3.51 -4.44 -22.61
N ARG A 54 -3.81 -5.43 -21.75
CA ARG A 54 -4.30 -6.77 -22.10
C ARG A 54 -5.73 -6.96 -21.57
N SER A 55 -6.49 -7.86 -22.19
CA SER A 55 -7.80 -8.28 -21.67
C SER A 55 -7.67 -9.63 -20.94
N VAL A 56 -8.35 -9.77 -19.81
CA VAL A 56 -8.57 -11.05 -19.12
C VAL A 56 -10.04 -11.23 -18.81
N THR A 57 -10.51 -12.48 -18.80
CA THR A 57 -11.86 -12.80 -18.33
C THR A 57 -11.75 -13.60 -17.04
N VAL A 58 -12.20 -13.00 -15.94
CA VAL A 58 -12.10 -13.58 -14.60
C VAL A 58 -13.49 -13.55 -13.98
N GLN A 59 -13.93 -14.68 -13.40
CA GLN A 59 -15.27 -14.81 -12.81
C GLN A 59 -16.40 -14.34 -13.76
N GLY A 60 -16.25 -14.58 -15.06
CA GLY A 60 -17.25 -14.22 -16.08
C GLY A 60 -17.27 -12.74 -16.48
N ARG A 61 -16.39 -11.88 -15.95
CA ARG A 61 -16.26 -10.47 -16.34
C ARG A 61 -14.94 -10.21 -17.06
N GLU A 62 -15.00 -9.43 -18.14
CA GLU A 62 -13.82 -8.93 -18.84
C GLU A 62 -13.19 -7.76 -18.06
N VAL A 63 -11.88 -7.81 -17.84
CA VAL A 63 -11.07 -6.77 -17.19
C VAL A 63 -9.92 -6.40 -18.12
N HIS A 64 -9.74 -5.11 -18.38
CA HIS A 64 -8.59 -4.59 -19.09
C HIS A 64 -7.49 -4.24 -18.08
N VAL A 65 -6.33 -4.86 -18.25
CA VAL A 65 -5.19 -4.76 -17.33
C VAL A 65 -4.06 -4.03 -18.02
N TYR A 66 -3.61 -2.94 -17.40
CA TYR A 66 -2.53 -2.08 -17.88
C TYR A 66 -1.43 -2.10 -16.84
N THR A 67 -0.28 -2.68 -17.13
CA THR A 67 0.85 -2.79 -16.21
C THR A 67 2.04 -2.02 -16.75
N GLY A 68 2.80 -1.35 -15.88
CA GLY A 68 4.01 -0.65 -16.28
C GLY A 68 3.80 0.72 -16.93
N ILE A 69 2.82 1.51 -16.48
CA ILE A 69 2.61 2.89 -16.95
C ILE A 69 3.53 3.84 -16.16
N PRO A 70 4.47 4.57 -16.78
CA PRO A 70 5.35 5.49 -16.05
C PRO A 70 4.55 6.71 -15.56
N TYR A 71 4.66 7.01 -14.26
CA TYR A 71 4.01 8.18 -13.64
C TYR A 71 5.02 9.27 -13.25
N ALA A 72 6.28 8.89 -13.11
CA ALA A 72 7.41 9.77 -12.83
C ALA A 72 8.55 9.52 -13.81
N LYS A 73 9.46 10.47 -13.96
CA LYS A 73 10.76 10.22 -14.57
C LYS A 73 11.50 9.15 -13.75
N PRO A 74 12.27 8.25 -14.40
CA PRO A 74 13.13 7.34 -13.68
C PRO A 74 14.03 8.13 -12.70
N PRO A 75 14.04 7.78 -11.39
CA PRO A 75 14.78 8.52 -10.36
C PRO A 75 16.27 8.15 -10.37
N LEU A 76 16.86 8.17 -11.57
CA LEU A 76 18.25 7.81 -11.85
C LEU A 76 19.17 9.03 -11.73
N GLU A 77 20.47 8.77 -11.60
CA GLU A 77 21.51 9.79 -11.64
C GLU A 77 21.21 10.95 -10.68
N ASP A 78 21.05 12.17 -11.21
CA ASP A 78 20.77 13.38 -10.45
C ASP A 78 19.44 13.35 -9.69
N LEU A 79 18.48 12.51 -10.10
CA LEU A 79 17.18 12.36 -9.44
C LEU A 79 17.19 11.34 -8.30
N ARG A 80 18.27 10.57 -8.12
CA ARG A 80 18.40 9.68 -6.96
C ARG A 80 18.32 10.50 -5.66
N PHE A 81 17.54 9.99 -4.69
CA PHE A 81 17.19 10.60 -3.40
C PHE A 81 16.31 11.86 -3.45
N ARG A 82 16.01 12.40 -4.64
CA ARG A 82 15.17 13.59 -4.79
C ARG A 82 13.69 13.23 -4.90
N LYS A 83 12.82 14.21 -4.68
CA LYS A 83 11.38 14.06 -4.95
C LYS A 83 11.15 13.66 -6.41
N PRO A 84 10.11 12.85 -6.69
CA PRO A 84 9.81 12.46 -8.06
C PRO A 84 9.38 13.65 -8.90
N VAL A 85 9.73 13.60 -10.18
CA VAL A 85 9.27 14.55 -11.20
C VAL A 85 8.29 13.81 -12.11
N PRO A 86 7.14 14.39 -12.50
CA PRO A 86 6.20 13.74 -13.41
C PRO A 86 6.87 13.22 -14.69
N ALA A 87 6.41 12.05 -15.17
CA ALA A 87 6.92 11.46 -16.41
C ALA A 87 6.72 12.42 -17.60
N GLU A 88 7.68 12.42 -18.53
CA GLU A 88 7.52 13.17 -19.78
C GLU A 88 6.40 12.55 -20.62
N PRO A 89 5.50 13.36 -21.22
CA PRO A 89 4.50 12.82 -22.13
C PRO A 89 5.17 12.11 -23.32
N TRP A 90 4.58 11.00 -23.75
CA TRP A 90 5.04 10.24 -24.90
C TRP A 90 4.06 10.31 -26.07
N HIS A 91 4.60 10.04 -27.26
CA HIS A 91 3.82 9.85 -28.49
C HIS A 91 3.93 8.40 -28.94
N GLY A 92 2.88 7.91 -29.63
CA GLY A 92 2.74 6.49 -29.93
C GLY A 92 2.21 5.70 -28.74
N VAL A 93 1.71 4.51 -29.01
CA VAL A 93 1.02 3.68 -28.01
C VAL A 93 2.05 2.91 -27.19
N LEU A 94 2.13 3.17 -25.88
CA LEU A 94 3.01 2.46 -24.95
C LEU A 94 2.47 1.06 -24.65
N ASP A 95 3.34 0.05 -24.66
CA ASP A 95 3.00 -1.34 -24.32
C ASP A 95 2.88 -1.52 -22.80
N ALA A 96 1.65 -1.45 -22.29
CA ALA A 96 1.34 -1.62 -20.87
C ALA A 96 0.84 -3.04 -20.57
N THR A 97 1.50 -4.06 -21.16
CA THR A 97 1.16 -5.49 -20.95
C THR A 97 2.19 -6.24 -20.10
N ARG A 98 3.33 -5.60 -19.80
CA ARG A 98 4.45 -6.19 -19.07
C ARG A 98 4.50 -5.65 -17.64
N LEU A 99 4.88 -6.51 -16.70
CA LEU A 99 5.11 -6.07 -15.32
C LEU A 99 6.30 -5.10 -15.27
N SER A 100 6.21 -4.08 -14.44
CA SER A 100 7.29 -3.13 -14.22
C SER A 100 8.44 -3.74 -13.44
N ALA A 101 9.59 -3.09 -13.47
CA ALA A 101 10.67 -3.40 -12.56
C ALA A 101 10.23 -3.18 -11.10
N THR A 102 10.83 -3.95 -10.20
CA THR A 102 10.72 -3.76 -8.76
C THR A 102 11.77 -2.74 -8.30
N CYS A 103 11.42 -1.85 -7.36
CA CYS A 103 12.38 -0.89 -6.83
C CYS A 103 13.53 -1.61 -6.11
N VAL A 104 14.72 -0.97 -6.09
CA VAL A 104 15.93 -1.53 -5.49
C VAL A 104 15.73 -1.94 -4.04
N GLN A 105 15.96 -3.22 -3.77
CA GLN A 105 15.87 -3.85 -2.46
C GLN A 105 16.66 -5.17 -2.43
N GLU A 106 16.94 -5.67 -1.23
CA GLU A 106 17.49 -7.02 -1.02
C GLU A 106 16.39 -8.07 -0.96
N ARG A 107 16.76 -9.31 -1.24
CA ARG A 107 15.90 -10.48 -1.08
C ARG A 107 16.13 -11.09 0.30
N TYR A 108 15.08 -11.61 0.91
CA TYR A 108 15.19 -12.49 2.06
C TYR A 108 15.46 -13.92 1.56
N GLU A 109 16.58 -14.50 2.00
CA GLU A 109 16.99 -15.86 1.65
C GLU A 109 17.37 -16.66 2.92
N TYR A 110 16.64 -16.46 4.01
CA TYR A 110 16.84 -17.18 5.28
C TYR A 110 16.46 -18.66 5.16
N PHE A 111 15.52 -18.98 4.26
CA PHE A 111 15.05 -20.33 3.95
C PHE A 111 15.15 -20.61 2.45
N PRO A 112 16.37 -20.85 1.90
CA PRO A 112 16.57 -20.98 0.45
C PRO A 112 15.65 -22.02 -0.20
N GLY A 113 14.91 -21.60 -1.22
CA GLY A 113 13.98 -22.44 -1.97
C GLY A 113 12.61 -22.64 -1.32
N PHE A 114 12.37 -22.09 -0.12
CA PHE A 114 11.07 -22.12 0.53
C PHE A 114 10.13 -21.08 -0.11
N SER A 115 9.05 -21.56 -0.73
CA SER A 115 8.11 -20.67 -1.42
C SER A 115 7.41 -19.67 -0.50
N GLY A 116 7.20 -19.99 0.79
CA GLY A 116 6.54 -19.06 1.72
C GLY A 116 7.35 -17.80 2.05
N GLU A 117 8.68 -17.83 1.86
CA GLU A 117 9.55 -16.65 1.90
C GLU A 117 9.61 -15.98 0.52
N GLU A 118 9.83 -16.78 -0.53
CA GLU A 118 10.05 -16.28 -1.90
C GLU A 118 8.83 -15.57 -2.51
N ILE A 119 7.61 -15.88 -2.08
CA ILE A 119 6.41 -15.16 -2.55
C ILE A 119 6.42 -13.65 -2.22
N TRP A 120 7.23 -13.24 -1.23
CA TRP A 120 7.39 -11.85 -0.82
C TRP A 120 8.60 -11.17 -1.47
N ASN A 121 9.49 -11.95 -2.10
CA ASN A 121 10.63 -11.42 -2.81
C ASN A 121 10.23 -10.84 -4.18
N PRO A 122 11.00 -9.87 -4.72
CA PRO A 122 10.81 -9.36 -6.07
C PRO A 122 10.67 -10.46 -7.13
N ASN A 123 9.53 -10.48 -7.84
CA ASN A 123 9.26 -11.39 -8.96
C ASN A 123 9.58 -10.79 -10.34
N THR A 124 10.11 -9.57 -10.37
CA THR A 124 10.62 -8.90 -11.58
C THR A 124 12.03 -8.37 -11.35
N ASN A 125 12.71 -7.93 -12.42
CA ASN A 125 14.03 -7.33 -12.30
C ASN A 125 14.01 -6.14 -11.33
N VAL A 126 15.05 -6.05 -10.51
CA VAL A 126 15.25 -4.97 -9.56
C VAL A 126 15.98 -3.81 -10.24
N SER A 127 15.43 -2.59 -10.17
CA SER A 127 15.98 -1.40 -10.83
C SER A 127 15.57 -0.12 -10.08
N GLU A 128 16.37 0.94 -10.20
CA GLU A 128 15.95 2.28 -9.77
C GLU A 128 14.91 2.90 -10.71
N ASP A 129 14.94 2.52 -11.99
CA ASP A 129 13.85 2.78 -12.92
C ASP A 129 12.67 1.86 -12.59
N CYS A 130 11.93 2.21 -11.55
CA CYS A 130 10.83 1.44 -11.01
C CYS A 130 9.52 2.21 -10.87
N LEU A 131 9.46 3.52 -11.13
CA LEU A 131 8.28 4.36 -10.83
C LEU A 131 7.14 4.19 -11.86
N TYR A 132 6.43 3.07 -11.75
CA TYR A 132 5.33 2.67 -12.62
C TYR A 132 4.03 2.38 -11.86
N ILE A 133 2.90 2.59 -12.54
CA ILE A 133 1.53 2.30 -12.11
C ILE A 133 0.99 1.10 -12.90
N ASN A 134 0.13 0.33 -12.24
CA ASN A 134 -0.71 -0.71 -12.80
C ASN A 134 -2.20 -0.37 -12.58
N VAL A 135 -3.07 -0.64 -13.55
CA VAL A 135 -4.52 -0.38 -13.50
C VAL A 135 -5.29 -1.59 -14.02
N TRP A 136 -6.26 -2.05 -13.24
CA TRP A 136 -7.27 -3.06 -13.59
C TRP A 136 -8.61 -2.35 -13.74
N ALA A 137 -9.09 -2.24 -14.97
CA ALA A 137 -10.35 -1.58 -15.28
C ALA A 137 -11.33 -2.60 -15.86
N PRO A 138 -12.46 -2.89 -15.19
CA PRO A 138 -13.52 -3.71 -15.76
C PRO A 138 -13.97 -3.14 -17.11
N ALA A 139 -14.16 -4.01 -18.10
CA ALA A 139 -14.71 -3.57 -19.37
C ALA A 139 -16.06 -2.92 -19.11
N LYS A 140 -16.31 -1.73 -19.68
CA LYS A 140 -17.65 -1.11 -19.64
C LYS A 140 -18.62 -2.14 -20.20
N ALA A 141 -19.39 -2.80 -19.33
CA ALA A 141 -20.57 -3.52 -19.75
C ALA A 141 -21.39 -2.46 -20.48
N ARG A 142 -21.47 -2.56 -21.81
CA ARG A 142 -22.22 -1.62 -22.62
C ARG A 142 -23.55 -1.44 -21.91
N LEU A 143 -23.82 -0.21 -21.43
CA LEU A 143 -25.20 0.23 -21.30
C LEU A 143 -25.79 -0.09 -22.67
N ARG A 144 -26.68 -1.09 -22.71
CA ARG A 144 -27.46 -1.39 -23.90
C ARG A 144 -28.26 -0.12 -24.15
N HIS A 145 -27.71 0.82 -24.91
CA HIS A 145 -28.49 1.86 -25.53
C HIS A 145 -29.55 1.13 -26.34
N GLY A 146 -30.80 1.26 -25.89
CA GLY A 146 -31.96 0.68 -26.54
C GLY A 146 -31.90 0.98 -28.03
N ARG A 147 -31.98 -0.07 -28.83
CA ARG A 147 -32.34 0.06 -30.24
C ARG A 147 -33.74 0.65 -30.31
N GLY A 148 -33.86 1.77 -31.01
CA GLY A 148 -35.04 2.12 -31.80
C GLY A 148 -36.21 2.75 -31.04
N ALA A 149 -36.24 4.09 -31.04
CA ALA A 149 -37.50 4.76 -31.28
C ALA A 149 -37.92 4.41 -32.72
N ASN A 150 -38.85 3.45 -32.86
CA ASN A 150 -39.82 3.23 -33.94
C ASN A 150 -40.16 1.74 -34.05
N GLY A 151 -41.38 1.37 -33.66
CA GLY A 151 -41.95 0.05 -33.95
C GLY A 151 -42.91 -0.44 -32.87
N ALA A 152 -44.20 -0.38 -33.16
CA ALA A 152 -45.29 -0.88 -32.33
C ALA A 152 -45.37 -2.43 -32.32
N GLU A 153 -46.01 -2.95 -31.25
CA GLU A 153 -46.70 -4.24 -31.12
C GLU A 153 -45.92 -5.57 -31.24
N HIS A 154 -45.77 -6.30 -30.13
CA HIS A 154 -46.59 -7.49 -29.81
C HIS A 154 -46.11 -8.19 -28.52
N ALA A 155 -47.06 -8.65 -27.71
CA ALA A 155 -46.86 -9.37 -26.45
C ALA A 155 -46.49 -10.85 -26.64
N ASN A 156 -45.52 -11.36 -25.86
CA ASN A 156 -45.62 -12.57 -25.00
C ASN A 156 -44.25 -13.07 -24.50
N GLY A 157 -44.18 -13.45 -23.22
CA GLY A 157 -43.35 -14.59 -22.77
C GLY A 157 -42.04 -14.29 -22.01
N LYS A 158 -42.12 -14.38 -20.67
CA LYS A 158 -41.15 -14.97 -19.70
C LYS A 158 -39.63 -14.89 -19.98
N GLN A 159 -38.93 -14.07 -19.18
CA GLN A 159 -37.86 -14.47 -18.24
C GLN A 159 -37.45 -13.20 -17.47
N ALA A 160 -37.73 -13.12 -16.17
CA ALA A 160 -37.33 -11.98 -15.34
C ALA A 160 -35.85 -12.15 -14.97
N ASP A 161 -35.00 -11.31 -15.56
CA ASP A 161 -33.60 -11.13 -15.18
C ASP A 161 -33.60 -10.08 -14.05
N THR A 162 -33.29 -10.51 -12.83
CA THR A 162 -33.27 -9.66 -11.64
C THR A 162 -31.93 -8.94 -11.56
N ASP A 163 -31.81 -7.81 -12.24
CA ASP A 163 -30.69 -6.88 -12.10
C ASP A 163 -31.24 -5.51 -11.69
N HIS A 164 -31.76 -5.45 -10.45
CA HIS A 164 -32.19 -4.22 -9.79
C HIS A 164 -31.71 -4.24 -8.34
N LEU A 165 -30.44 -3.86 -8.14
CA LEU A 165 -29.99 -3.31 -6.86
C LEU A 165 -30.11 -1.79 -6.94
N ILE A 166 -31.30 -1.28 -6.57
CA ILE A 166 -31.51 0.14 -6.30
C ILE A 166 -31.45 0.30 -4.77
N HIS A 167 -30.33 0.79 -4.26
CA HIS A 167 -30.23 1.23 -2.86
C HIS A 167 -30.70 2.69 -2.73
N ASN A 168 -31.65 2.89 -1.83
CA ASN A 168 -32.08 4.20 -1.35
C ASN A 168 -31.01 4.79 -0.42
N GLY A 169 -30.15 5.64 -0.98
CA GLY A 169 -29.19 6.49 -0.27
C GLY A 169 -28.78 7.62 -1.22
N ASN A 170 -28.85 8.86 -0.74
CA ASN A 170 -28.67 10.14 -1.47
C ASN A 170 -28.07 10.07 -2.91
N PRO A 171 -28.83 10.32 -4.01
CA PRO A 171 -28.41 10.04 -5.39
C PRO A 171 -27.38 10.99 -6.03
N GLN A 172 -26.63 11.78 -5.27
CA GLN A 172 -25.79 12.83 -5.84
C GLN A 172 -24.32 12.42 -5.98
N ASN A 173 -23.99 11.60 -6.99
CA ASN A 173 -22.70 11.48 -7.72
C ASN A 173 -22.35 10.06 -8.23
N THR A 174 -23.16 9.04 -7.94
CA THR A 174 -22.83 7.62 -8.22
C THR A 174 -22.92 7.21 -9.69
N THR A 175 -23.33 8.10 -10.60
CA THR A 175 -23.47 7.84 -12.04
C THR A 175 -22.24 8.23 -12.88
N ASN A 176 -21.20 8.81 -12.28
CA ASN A 176 -20.06 9.42 -12.98
C ASN A 176 -18.75 8.60 -12.96
N GLY A 177 -18.84 7.27 -12.97
CA GLY A 177 -17.69 6.36 -13.05
C GLY A 177 -17.59 5.38 -11.88
N LEU A 178 -16.75 4.36 -12.05
CA LEU A 178 -16.55 3.30 -11.04
C LEU A 178 -15.73 3.80 -9.83
N PRO A 179 -15.90 3.21 -8.63
CA PRO A 179 -14.97 3.38 -7.52
C PRO A 179 -13.55 2.96 -7.92
N ILE A 180 -12.54 3.60 -7.32
CA ILE A 180 -11.12 3.33 -7.56
C ILE A 180 -10.46 2.92 -6.24
N LEU A 181 -10.03 1.67 -6.13
CA LEU A 181 -9.23 1.19 -5.01
C LEU A 181 -7.75 1.26 -5.37
N ILE A 182 -6.92 1.77 -4.49
CA ILE A 182 -5.50 2.00 -4.75
C ILE A 182 -4.67 1.26 -3.69
N TRP A 183 -3.99 0.21 -4.13
CA TRP A 183 -3.14 -0.63 -3.32
C TRP A 183 -1.77 0.01 -3.12
N ILE A 184 -1.32 0.07 -1.86
CA ILE A 184 0.05 0.40 -1.48
C ILE A 184 0.62 -0.81 -0.73
N TYR A 185 1.70 -1.41 -1.24
CA TYR A 185 2.31 -2.59 -0.65
C TYR A 185 3.16 -2.28 0.59
N GLY A 186 3.28 -3.28 1.48
CA GLY A 186 4.11 -3.29 2.69
C GLY A 186 5.57 -3.69 2.46
N GLY A 187 6.25 -4.14 3.51
CA GLY A 187 7.69 -4.47 3.46
C GLY A 187 8.57 -3.55 4.30
N GLY A 188 8.05 -3.01 5.42
CA GLY A 188 8.82 -2.22 6.38
C GLY A 188 9.49 -0.97 5.82
N PHE A 189 8.97 -0.42 4.71
CA PHE A 189 9.59 0.66 3.92
C PHE A 189 10.97 0.31 3.33
N MET A 190 11.38 -0.96 3.37
CA MET A 190 12.67 -1.48 2.90
C MET A 190 12.52 -2.39 1.67
N THR A 191 11.39 -3.08 1.57
CA THR A 191 11.11 -4.11 0.55
C THR A 191 9.68 -3.96 0.02
N GLY A 192 9.26 -4.90 -0.82
CA GLY A 192 7.92 -5.02 -1.39
C GLY A 192 7.85 -4.58 -2.86
N SER A 193 6.81 -5.04 -3.54
CA SER A 193 6.54 -4.71 -4.94
C SER A 193 5.07 -4.85 -5.28
N ALA A 194 4.53 -3.95 -6.08
CA ALA A 194 3.17 -4.02 -6.60
C ALA A 194 2.97 -5.16 -7.63
N THR A 195 4.04 -5.84 -8.05
CA THR A 195 4.01 -6.91 -9.06
C THR A 195 3.85 -8.30 -8.50
N LEU A 196 3.90 -8.48 -7.17
CA LEU A 196 3.75 -9.80 -6.55
C LEU A 196 2.36 -10.39 -6.85
N ASP A 197 2.31 -11.70 -7.14
CA ASP A 197 1.08 -12.38 -7.54
C ASP A 197 -0.01 -12.32 -6.46
N ILE A 198 0.39 -12.25 -5.19
CA ILE A 198 -0.51 -12.08 -4.04
C ILE A 198 -1.34 -10.79 -4.13
N TYR A 199 -0.83 -9.76 -4.83
CA TYR A 199 -1.50 -8.48 -5.06
C TYR A 199 -2.23 -8.40 -6.41
N ASN A 200 -2.39 -9.53 -7.13
CA ASN A 200 -3.11 -9.51 -8.39
C ASN A 200 -4.57 -9.11 -8.18
N ALA A 201 -4.96 -7.96 -8.73
CA ALA A 201 -6.28 -7.39 -8.59
C ALA A 201 -7.31 -7.86 -9.63
N ASP A 202 -6.98 -8.85 -10.46
CA ASP A 202 -7.89 -9.41 -11.47
C ASP A 202 -9.25 -9.82 -10.87
N ILE A 203 -9.24 -10.57 -9.76
CA ILE A 203 -10.46 -11.03 -9.08
C ILE A 203 -11.19 -9.87 -8.42
N MET A 204 -10.47 -9.01 -7.70
CA MET A 204 -11.07 -7.85 -7.02
C MET A 204 -11.80 -6.94 -8.01
N ALA A 205 -11.16 -6.58 -9.13
CA ALA A 205 -11.77 -5.75 -10.17
C ALA A 205 -12.97 -6.46 -10.83
N ALA A 206 -12.81 -7.74 -11.17
CA ALA A 206 -13.84 -8.53 -11.84
C ALA A 206 -15.07 -8.75 -10.96
N VAL A 207 -14.92 -9.18 -9.71
CA VAL A 207 -16.04 -9.48 -8.80
C VAL A 207 -16.64 -8.18 -8.26
N GLY A 208 -15.80 -7.24 -7.82
CA GLY A 208 -16.24 -6.01 -7.17
C GLY A 208 -16.90 -4.99 -8.11
N ASN A 209 -16.66 -5.10 -9.42
CA ASN A 209 -16.99 -4.08 -10.42
C ASN A 209 -16.36 -2.72 -10.10
N VAL A 210 -15.08 -2.72 -9.79
CA VAL A 210 -14.33 -1.53 -9.37
C VAL A 210 -13.04 -1.44 -10.17
N ILE A 211 -12.49 -0.25 -10.28
CA ILE A 211 -11.12 -0.08 -10.75
C ILE A 211 -10.19 -0.36 -9.58
N VAL A 212 -9.15 -1.14 -9.82
CA VAL A 212 -8.06 -1.31 -8.85
C VAL A 212 -6.79 -0.79 -9.49
N ALA A 213 -5.98 -0.06 -8.73
CA ALA A 213 -4.67 0.38 -9.15
C ALA A 213 -3.63 0.01 -8.09
N SER A 214 -2.39 -0.20 -8.53
CA SER A 214 -1.24 -0.38 -7.66
C SER A 214 -0.05 0.32 -8.30
N PHE A 215 0.99 0.62 -7.54
CA PHE A 215 2.16 1.30 -8.09
C PHE A 215 3.39 1.06 -7.24
N GLN A 216 4.56 1.25 -7.84
CA GLN A 216 5.82 1.22 -7.14
C GLN A 216 6.13 2.57 -6.50
N TYR A 217 6.69 2.51 -5.30
CA TYR A 217 7.31 3.64 -4.62
C TYR A 217 8.72 3.25 -4.17
N ARG A 218 9.67 4.20 -4.17
CA ARG A 218 11.03 3.91 -3.70
C ARG A 218 11.01 3.50 -2.23
N VAL A 219 11.73 2.42 -1.93
CA VAL A 219 11.93 1.85 -0.59
C VAL A 219 13.40 1.97 -0.19
N GLY A 220 13.70 1.68 1.07
CA GLY A 220 15.01 1.80 1.67
C GLY A 220 15.56 3.22 1.59
N ALA A 221 16.89 3.32 1.58
CA ALA A 221 17.58 4.60 1.46
C ALA A 221 17.23 5.37 0.18
N PHE A 222 16.84 4.68 -0.90
CA PHE A 222 16.39 5.33 -2.15
C PHE A 222 15.11 6.15 -1.96
N GLY A 223 14.24 5.72 -1.05
CA GLY A 223 12.98 6.38 -0.72
C GLY A 223 13.07 7.30 0.50
N PHE A 224 14.01 7.07 1.41
CA PHE A 224 13.96 7.66 2.75
C PHE A 224 15.27 8.29 3.25
N LEU A 225 16.33 8.37 2.43
CA LEU A 225 17.54 9.10 2.81
C LEU A 225 17.20 10.57 3.15
N HIS A 226 17.47 10.95 4.40
CA HIS A 226 17.13 12.26 4.96
C HIS A 226 18.37 12.94 5.51
N LEU A 227 18.82 14.00 4.86
CA LEU A 227 20.06 14.72 5.19
C LEU A 227 19.92 16.24 5.14
N ALA A 228 18.77 16.76 4.70
CA ALA A 228 18.53 18.20 4.58
C ALA A 228 18.93 19.01 5.83
N PRO A 229 18.70 18.55 7.08
CA PRO A 229 19.15 19.29 8.28
C PRO A 229 20.67 19.44 8.42
N GLU A 230 21.48 18.60 7.77
CA GLU A 230 22.94 18.64 7.82
C GLU A 230 23.56 19.43 6.66
N MET A 231 22.74 19.99 5.77
CA MET A 231 23.19 20.75 4.60
C MET A 231 22.68 22.21 4.65
N PRO A 232 23.37 23.17 4.01
CA PRO A 232 22.83 24.52 3.81
C PRO A 232 21.48 24.48 3.07
N SER A 233 20.62 25.48 3.30
CA SER A 233 19.24 25.49 2.80
C SER A 233 19.10 25.40 1.27
N GLU A 234 20.12 25.81 0.51
CA GLU A 234 20.14 25.68 -0.95
C GLU A 234 20.17 24.21 -1.42
N PHE A 235 20.56 23.28 -0.55
CA PHE A 235 20.63 21.83 -0.80
C PHE A 235 19.45 21.06 -0.18
N ALA A 236 18.37 21.74 0.23
CA ALA A 236 17.23 21.09 0.89
C ALA A 236 16.60 19.95 0.05
N GLU A 237 16.62 20.08 -1.28
CA GLU A 237 16.07 19.07 -2.21
C GLU A 237 17.09 18.00 -2.65
N GLU A 238 18.31 17.96 -2.10
CA GLU A 238 19.29 16.92 -2.42
C GLU A 238 18.93 15.56 -1.81
N ALA A 239 18.46 15.56 -0.56
CA ALA A 239 18.00 14.40 0.19
C ALA A 239 17.02 14.84 1.29
N PRO A 240 15.79 15.27 0.90
CA PRO A 240 14.80 15.79 1.84
C PRO A 240 14.21 14.71 2.76
N GLY A 241 14.39 13.43 2.44
CA GLY A 241 13.67 12.32 3.07
C GLY A 241 12.26 12.15 2.50
N ASN A 242 11.62 11.05 2.88
CA ASN A 242 10.24 10.70 2.51
C ASN A 242 9.92 10.69 1.00
N VAL A 243 10.91 10.66 0.12
CA VAL A 243 10.66 10.71 -1.33
C VAL A 243 9.88 9.49 -1.84
N GLY A 244 9.92 8.35 -1.13
CA GLY A 244 8.99 7.23 -1.34
C GLY A 244 7.52 7.57 -1.01
N LEU A 245 7.25 8.46 -0.05
CA LEU A 245 5.89 8.97 0.20
C LEU A 245 5.47 10.01 -0.84
N TRP A 246 6.43 10.79 -1.37
CA TRP A 246 6.19 11.69 -2.50
C TRP A 246 5.91 10.93 -3.80
N ASP A 247 6.56 9.78 -4.01
CA ASP A 247 6.27 8.83 -5.09
C ASP A 247 4.81 8.39 -5.05
N GLN A 248 4.36 7.92 -3.88
CA GLN A 248 2.96 7.55 -3.65
C GLN A 248 2.00 8.73 -3.90
N ALA A 249 2.31 9.93 -3.38
CA ALA A 249 1.49 11.11 -3.58
C ALA A 249 1.34 11.49 -5.06
N LEU A 250 2.43 11.38 -5.83
CA LEU A 250 2.42 11.64 -7.27
C LEU A 250 1.63 10.58 -8.03
N ALA A 251 1.77 9.30 -7.68
CA ALA A 251 1.00 8.21 -8.30
C ALA A 251 -0.51 8.34 -8.02
N ILE A 252 -0.89 8.66 -6.78
CA ILE A 252 -2.29 8.90 -6.40
C ILE A 252 -2.86 10.10 -7.17
N ARG A 253 -2.09 11.19 -7.31
CA ARG A 253 -2.50 12.34 -8.13
C ARG A 253 -2.67 11.95 -9.60
N TRP A 254 -1.73 11.19 -10.16
CA TRP A 254 -1.83 10.69 -11.53
C TRP A 254 -3.09 9.84 -11.73
N LEU A 255 -3.43 8.97 -10.77
CA LEU A 255 -4.65 8.16 -10.82
C LEU A 255 -5.92 9.02 -10.75
N LYS A 256 -5.92 10.09 -9.95
CA LYS A 256 -7.03 11.06 -9.91
C LYS A 256 -7.19 11.77 -11.26
N ASP A 257 -6.07 12.24 -11.83
CA ASP A 257 -6.07 12.95 -13.13
C ASP A 257 -6.52 12.06 -14.29
N ASN A 258 -6.24 10.74 -14.22
CA ASN A 258 -6.57 9.76 -15.26
C ASN A 258 -7.80 8.90 -14.95
N ALA A 259 -8.47 9.12 -13.82
CA ALA A 259 -9.61 8.32 -13.35
C ALA A 259 -10.65 8.10 -14.45
N HIS A 260 -11.11 9.19 -15.07
CA HIS A 260 -12.14 9.14 -16.11
C HIS A 260 -11.69 8.41 -17.38
N ALA A 261 -10.40 8.45 -17.72
CA ALA A 261 -9.86 7.76 -18.89
C ALA A 261 -10.02 6.24 -18.79
N PHE A 262 -9.90 5.70 -17.57
CA PHE A 262 -10.14 4.29 -17.27
C PHE A 262 -11.59 3.97 -16.87
N GLY A 263 -12.48 4.96 -16.85
CA GLY A 263 -13.90 4.80 -16.49
C GLY A 263 -14.21 4.93 -15.00
N GLY A 264 -13.26 5.40 -14.20
CA GLY A 264 -13.40 5.65 -12.77
C GLY A 264 -13.94 7.04 -12.44
N ASN A 265 -14.34 7.21 -11.19
CA ASN A 265 -14.73 8.49 -10.60
C ASN A 265 -13.58 9.01 -9.70
N PRO A 266 -12.94 10.16 -10.01
CA PRO A 266 -11.82 10.71 -9.25
C PRO A 266 -12.18 11.15 -7.82
N GLU A 267 -13.46 11.31 -7.50
CA GLU A 267 -13.93 11.63 -6.15
C GLU A 267 -14.30 10.37 -5.35
N TRP A 268 -14.25 9.20 -5.97
CA TRP A 268 -14.62 7.91 -5.35
C TRP A 268 -13.40 6.99 -5.22
N MET A 269 -12.34 7.53 -4.64
CA MET A 269 -11.07 6.83 -4.43
C MET A 269 -10.99 6.27 -3.01
N THR A 270 -10.45 5.07 -2.87
CA THR A 270 -10.15 4.43 -1.57
C THR A 270 -8.71 3.96 -1.59
N LEU A 271 -7.91 4.40 -0.62
CA LEU A 271 -6.58 3.85 -0.43
C LEU A 271 -6.67 2.59 0.42
N PHE A 272 -5.92 1.55 0.11
CA PHE A 272 -5.78 0.39 0.97
C PHE A 272 -4.36 -0.19 0.91
N GLY A 273 -3.89 -0.72 2.02
CA GLY A 273 -2.53 -1.22 2.13
C GLY A 273 -2.35 -2.07 3.38
N GLU A 274 -1.26 -2.81 3.41
CA GLU A 274 -0.88 -3.69 4.52
C GLU A 274 0.52 -3.33 5.04
N SER A 275 0.74 -3.49 6.34
CA SER A 275 2.02 -3.19 7.00
C SER A 275 2.50 -1.76 6.70
N ALA A 276 3.72 -1.58 6.19
CA ALA A 276 4.22 -0.28 5.72
C ALA A 276 3.33 0.39 4.64
N GLY A 277 2.61 -0.40 3.85
CA GLY A 277 1.61 0.08 2.90
C GLY A 277 0.38 0.64 3.62
N SER A 278 -0.07 0.00 4.70
CA SER A 278 -1.12 0.51 5.59
C SER A 278 -0.72 1.82 6.25
N SER A 279 0.51 1.89 6.76
CA SER A 279 1.08 3.12 7.31
C SER A 279 1.27 4.21 6.26
N SER A 280 1.52 3.83 5.00
CA SER A 280 1.55 4.74 3.86
C SER A 280 0.14 5.28 3.57
N VAL A 281 -0.90 4.44 3.58
CA VAL A 281 -2.30 4.90 3.51
C VAL A 281 -2.57 5.94 4.60
N ASN A 282 -2.17 5.65 5.84
CA ASN A 282 -2.28 6.60 6.95
C ASN A 282 -1.57 7.94 6.63
N ALA A 283 -0.33 7.90 6.15
CA ALA A 283 0.44 9.10 5.79
C ALA A 283 -0.25 9.92 4.70
N GLN A 284 -0.72 9.29 3.62
CA GLN A 284 -1.38 9.96 2.50
C GLN A 284 -2.72 10.61 2.90
N LEU A 285 -3.45 10.03 3.85
CA LEU A 285 -4.72 10.59 4.34
C LEU A 285 -4.52 11.79 5.27
N MET A 286 -3.42 11.80 6.04
CA MET A 286 -3.19 12.75 7.14
C MET A 286 -2.22 13.88 6.78
N SER A 287 -1.28 13.64 5.86
CA SER A 287 -0.24 14.61 5.47
C SER A 287 -0.88 15.89 4.92
N PRO A 288 -0.42 17.09 5.32
CA PRO A 288 -0.91 18.35 4.74
C PRO A 288 -0.64 18.47 3.23
N VAL A 289 0.30 17.69 2.68
CA VAL A 289 0.63 17.66 1.25
C VAL A 289 -0.50 17.05 0.41
N THR A 290 -1.20 16.05 0.96
CA THR A 290 -2.15 15.20 0.23
C THR A 290 -3.54 15.15 0.84
N ARG A 291 -3.71 15.66 2.07
CA ARG A 291 -4.99 15.69 2.80
C ARG A 291 -6.10 16.28 1.93
N GLY A 292 -7.20 15.55 1.82
CA GLY A 292 -8.36 15.93 1.02
C GLY A 292 -8.38 15.36 -0.40
N LEU A 293 -7.26 14.82 -0.92
CA LEU A 293 -7.27 14.08 -2.20
C LEU A 293 -8.11 12.80 -2.11
N VAL A 294 -7.95 12.08 -1.00
CA VAL A 294 -8.70 10.89 -0.62
C VAL A 294 -9.02 10.98 0.88
N LYS A 295 -10.23 10.58 1.26
CA LYS A 295 -10.70 10.57 2.66
C LYS A 295 -11.15 9.19 3.13
N ARG A 296 -11.02 8.17 2.28
CA ARG A 296 -11.40 6.79 2.58
C ARG A 296 -10.19 5.88 2.54
N GLY A 297 -9.96 5.12 3.61
CA GLY A 297 -8.75 4.33 3.80
C GLY A 297 -8.98 2.99 4.47
N MET A 298 -8.40 1.93 3.93
CA MET A 298 -8.28 0.65 4.62
C MET A 298 -6.83 0.41 5.08
N MET A 299 -6.63 0.20 6.37
CA MET A 299 -5.33 0.08 7.01
C MET A 299 -5.18 -1.30 7.67
N GLN A 300 -4.50 -2.21 6.98
CA GLN A 300 -4.27 -3.59 7.42
C GLN A 300 -2.96 -3.68 8.20
N SER A 301 -3.05 -3.89 9.51
CA SER A 301 -1.88 -4.22 10.33
C SER A 301 -0.75 -3.17 10.27
N GLY A 302 -1.09 -1.87 10.18
CA GLY A 302 -0.08 -0.81 10.17
C GLY A 302 -0.62 0.61 10.32
N THR A 303 -0.08 1.36 11.27
CA THR A 303 -0.43 2.77 11.52
C THR A 303 0.85 3.55 11.83
N MET A 304 0.86 4.87 11.56
CA MET A 304 2.08 5.67 11.72
C MET A 304 2.55 5.80 13.18
N ASN A 305 1.67 5.65 14.18
CA ASN A 305 2.08 5.64 15.60
C ASN A 305 2.84 4.37 16.00
N ALA A 306 2.86 3.31 15.16
CA ALA A 306 3.66 2.13 15.44
C ALA A 306 5.17 2.49 15.48
N PRO A 307 5.98 1.88 16.37
CA PRO A 307 7.39 2.23 16.53
C PRO A 307 8.26 2.07 15.27
N TRP A 308 7.89 1.15 14.38
CA TRP A 308 8.59 0.89 13.11
C TRP A 308 8.18 1.85 11.99
N SER A 309 7.14 2.65 12.22
CA SER A 309 6.38 3.36 11.18
C SER A 309 6.57 4.88 11.17
N HIS A 310 7.39 5.39 12.09
CA HIS A 310 7.83 6.77 12.08
C HIS A 310 9.23 6.88 12.65
N MET A 311 9.94 7.93 12.26
CA MET A 311 11.29 8.21 12.74
C MET A 311 11.49 9.71 12.91
N THR A 312 12.28 10.12 13.90
CA THR A 312 12.67 11.53 14.04
C THR A 312 13.67 11.92 12.95
N SER A 313 13.68 13.20 12.60
CA SER A 313 14.65 13.78 11.66
C SER A 313 16.09 13.48 12.08
N GLU A 314 16.41 13.63 13.36
CA GLU A 314 17.75 13.43 13.90
C GLU A 314 18.21 11.99 13.72
N LYS A 315 17.31 11.02 13.97
CA LYS A 315 17.64 9.60 13.83
C LYS A 315 17.86 9.22 12.37
N ALA A 316 17.04 9.74 11.47
CA ALA A 316 17.19 9.52 10.03
C ALA A 316 18.50 10.14 9.50
N VAL A 317 18.91 11.30 10.03
CA VAL A 317 20.21 11.92 9.73
C VAL A 317 21.37 11.04 10.21
N GLU A 318 21.31 10.49 11.43
CA GLU A 318 22.35 9.58 11.94
C GLU A 318 22.54 8.37 11.02
N ILE A 319 21.43 7.73 10.64
CA ILE A 319 21.42 6.57 9.74
C ILE A 319 21.92 6.96 8.34
N GLY A 320 21.47 8.09 7.81
CA GLY A 320 21.92 8.59 6.51
C GLY A 320 23.42 8.86 6.48
N LYS A 321 23.99 9.43 7.55
CA LYS A 321 25.44 9.66 7.68
C LYS A 321 26.22 8.35 7.81
N ALA A 322 25.69 7.37 8.54
CA ALA A 322 26.30 6.04 8.62
C ALA A 322 26.36 5.40 7.22
N LEU A 323 25.23 5.37 6.50
CA LEU A 323 25.16 4.85 5.14
C LEU A 323 26.14 5.54 4.18
N ILE A 324 26.26 6.87 4.27
CA ILE A 324 27.23 7.63 3.44
C ILE A 324 28.65 7.09 3.67
N ASN A 325 29.05 6.92 4.93
CA ASN A 325 30.38 6.39 5.26
C ASN A 325 30.52 4.91 4.86
N ASP A 326 29.49 4.09 5.04
CA ASP A 326 29.47 2.67 4.64
C ASP A 326 29.59 2.49 3.12
N CYS A 327 29.12 3.48 2.35
CA CYS A 327 29.31 3.56 0.91
C CYS A 327 30.64 4.22 0.49
N ASN A 328 31.55 4.45 1.44
CA ASN A 328 32.85 5.11 1.24
C ASN A 328 32.77 6.56 0.72
N CYS A 329 31.65 7.24 0.96
CA CYS A 329 31.53 8.68 0.77
C CYS A 329 31.79 9.41 2.10
N ASN A 330 32.46 10.56 2.10
CA ASN A 330 32.86 11.22 3.35
C ASN A 330 31.72 12.05 3.95
N ALA A 331 30.96 11.49 4.91
CA ALA A 331 29.83 12.18 5.53
C ALA A 331 30.23 13.44 6.33
N SER A 332 31.49 13.55 6.76
CA SER A 332 31.97 14.74 7.50
C SER A 332 31.95 16.01 6.64
N MET A 333 31.92 15.87 5.31
CA MET A 333 31.87 16.99 4.37
C MET A 333 30.45 17.47 4.04
N LEU A 334 29.38 16.88 4.60
CA LEU A 334 27.99 17.28 4.31
C LEU A 334 27.72 18.77 4.57
N LYS A 335 28.35 19.34 5.60
CA LYS A 335 28.17 20.77 5.95
C LYS A 335 29.00 21.72 5.09
N THR A 336 30.17 21.28 4.63
CA THR A 336 31.16 22.14 3.96
C THR A 336 31.17 22.00 2.45
N ASN A 337 30.88 20.80 1.92
CA ASN A 337 30.78 20.51 0.49
C ASN A 337 29.77 19.38 0.22
N PRO A 338 28.46 19.61 0.47
CA PRO A 338 27.41 18.62 0.26
C PRO A 338 27.34 18.13 -1.19
N ALA A 339 27.56 19.02 -2.17
CA ALA A 339 27.53 18.66 -3.59
C ALA A 339 28.49 17.50 -3.92
N HIS A 340 29.70 17.51 -3.37
CA HIS A 340 30.67 16.42 -3.57
C HIS A 340 30.22 15.11 -2.91
N VAL A 341 29.66 15.17 -1.70
CA VAL A 341 29.15 13.98 -0.99
C VAL A 341 27.97 13.37 -1.75
N MET A 342 27.01 14.18 -2.18
CA MET A 342 25.85 13.71 -2.92
C MET A 342 26.21 13.20 -4.31
N SER A 343 27.17 13.84 -5.00
CA SER A 343 27.73 13.32 -6.25
C SER A 343 28.35 11.94 -6.04
N CYS A 344 29.13 11.74 -4.97
CA CYS A 344 29.69 10.43 -4.62
C CYS A 344 28.58 9.39 -4.42
N MET A 345 27.56 9.70 -3.59
CA MET A 345 26.45 8.78 -3.32
C MET A 345 25.61 8.43 -4.56
N ARG A 346 25.51 9.34 -5.54
CA ARG A 346 24.86 9.06 -6.83
C ARG A 346 25.70 8.18 -7.76
N SER A 347 27.02 8.19 -7.61
CA SER A 347 27.93 7.31 -8.36
C SER A 347 28.08 5.91 -7.77
N VAL A 348 27.65 5.69 -6.51
CA VAL A 348 27.65 4.36 -5.89
C VAL A 348 26.64 3.46 -6.59
N ASP A 349 27.02 2.20 -6.87
CA ASP A 349 26.07 1.22 -7.41
C ASP A 349 24.88 1.02 -6.48
N ALA A 350 23.67 0.95 -7.06
CA ALA A 350 22.45 0.78 -6.27
C ALA A 350 22.49 -0.50 -5.41
N LYS A 351 23.11 -1.58 -5.90
CA LYS A 351 23.29 -2.80 -5.11
C LYS A 351 24.12 -2.58 -3.84
N THR A 352 25.15 -1.73 -3.90
CA THR A 352 25.98 -1.42 -2.73
C THR A 352 25.15 -0.69 -1.67
N ILE A 353 24.40 0.35 -2.05
CA ILE A 353 23.48 1.04 -1.13
C ILE A 353 22.43 0.07 -0.56
N SER A 354 21.87 -0.77 -1.42
CA SER A 354 20.84 -1.77 -1.07
C SER A 354 21.28 -2.71 0.05
N VAL A 355 22.55 -3.13 0.04
CA VAL A 355 23.16 -3.96 1.08
C VAL A 355 23.56 -3.12 2.30
N GLN A 356 24.34 -2.05 2.10
CA GLN A 356 24.95 -1.30 3.22
C GLN A 356 23.93 -0.62 4.13
N GLN A 357 22.74 -0.25 3.63
CA GLN A 357 21.69 0.33 4.47
C GLN A 357 21.28 -0.58 5.64
N TRP A 358 21.40 -1.90 5.50
CA TRP A 358 21.04 -2.86 6.55
C TRP A 358 22.02 -2.87 7.73
N ASN A 359 23.22 -2.29 7.60
CA ASN A 359 24.16 -2.17 8.73
C ASN A 359 23.58 -1.34 9.89
N SER A 360 22.64 -0.44 9.60
CA SER A 360 21.95 0.38 10.59
C SER A 360 20.69 -0.28 11.18
N TYR A 361 20.35 -1.50 10.75
CA TYR A 361 19.30 -2.31 11.37
C TYR A 361 19.83 -2.91 12.67
N SER A 362 19.35 -2.41 13.82
CA SER A 362 19.95 -2.71 15.13
C SER A 362 18.95 -3.31 16.14
N GLY A 363 17.82 -3.83 15.68
CA GLY A 363 16.81 -4.50 16.51
C GLY A 363 15.54 -4.82 15.72
N ILE A 364 14.81 -5.85 16.17
CA ILE A 364 13.56 -6.32 15.55
C ILE A 364 12.62 -5.15 15.27
N LEU A 365 12.12 -5.08 14.04
CA LEU A 365 11.17 -4.05 13.58
C LEU A 365 11.67 -2.61 13.81
N SER A 366 12.98 -2.37 13.77
CA SER A 366 13.58 -1.03 13.83
C SER A 366 14.33 -0.74 12.53
N PHE A 367 13.60 -0.67 11.42
CA PHE A 367 14.16 -0.48 10.08
C PHE A 367 14.92 0.85 9.93
N PRO A 368 15.97 0.90 9.09
CA PRO A 368 16.74 2.13 8.87
C PRO A 368 16.00 3.16 8.02
N SER A 369 14.88 2.78 7.40
CA SER A 369 13.99 3.66 6.65
C SER A 369 12.58 3.61 7.22
N ALA A 370 11.98 4.77 7.43
CA ALA A 370 10.59 4.93 7.86
C ALA A 370 10.12 6.37 7.52
N PRO A 371 8.80 6.64 7.51
CA PRO A 371 8.26 7.99 7.48
C PRO A 371 8.95 8.90 8.50
N THR A 372 9.72 9.87 8.01
CA THR A 372 10.56 10.74 8.84
C THR A 372 9.81 12.04 9.13
N ILE A 373 9.84 12.51 10.37
CA ILE A 373 9.29 13.83 10.72
C ILE A 373 10.15 14.90 10.06
N ASP A 374 9.70 15.46 8.95
CA ASP A 374 10.49 16.33 8.05
C ASP A 374 10.02 17.79 8.04
N GLY A 375 8.95 18.12 8.77
CA GLY A 375 8.35 19.45 8.72
C GLY A 375 7.60 19.76 7.41
N ALA A 376 7.44 18.77 6.53
CA ALA A 376 6.85 18.89 5.20
C ALA A 376 5.76 17.83 4.98
N PHE A 377 6.14 16.62 4.56
CA PHE A 377 5.18 15.53 4.35
C PHE A 377 4.63 15.02 5.69
N LEU A 378 5.50 14.88 6.69
CA LEU A 378 5.15 14.54 8.05
C LEU A 378 5.61 15.69 8.97
N PRO A 379 4.76 16.70 9.21
CA PRO A 379 5.20 17.92 9.88
C PRO A 379 5.40 17.79 11.39
N ALA A 380 4.85 16.74 12.00
CA ALA A 380 5.01 16.44 13.42
C ALA A 380 4.83 14.94 13.67
N ASP A 381 5.07 14.52 14.91
CA ASP A 381 4.74 13.18 15.40
C ASP A 381 3.28 12.79 15.06
N PRO A 382 3.01 11.55 14.61
CA PRO A 382 1.69 11.10 14.16
C PRO A 382 0.55 11.29 15.18
N MET A 383 0.82 11.06 16.47
CA MET A 383 -0.19 11.24 17.53
C MET A 383 -0.42 12.72 17.83
N THR A 384 0.61 13.56 17.63
CA THR A 384 0.46 15.02 17.70
C THR A 384 -0.37 15.57 16.54
N LEU A 385 -0.22 15.02 15.32
CA LEU A 385 -1.02 15.42 14.16
C LEU A 385 -2.53 15.18 14.33
N LEU A 386 -2.91 14.11 15.03
CA LEU A 386 -4.31 13.80 15.28
C LEU A 386 -4.98 14.78 16.25
N LYS A 387 -4.25 15.39 17.19
CA LYS A 387 -4.82 16.26 18.24
C LYS A 387 -5.66 17.42 17.66
N THR A 388 -5.29 17.94 16.50
CA THR A 388 -5.95 19.09 15.85
C THR A 388 -6.74 18.72 14.60
N ALA A 389 -6.80 17.45 14.21
CA ALA A 389 -7.52 17.01 13.02
C ALA A 389 -9.03 16.89 13.28
N ASP A 390 -9.87 17.43 12.38
CA ASP A 390 -11.29 17.10 12.27
C ASP A 390 -11.45 16.09 11.13
N LEU A 391 -11.95 14.90 11.45
CA LEU A 391 -12.01 13.75 10.55
C LEU A 391 -13.45 13.29 10.26
N LYS A 392 -14.46 14.14 10.48
CA LYS A 392 -15.89 13.81 10.26
C LYS A 392 -16.26 13.25 8.87
N ASP A 393 -15.47 13.56 7.84
CA ASP A 393 -15.68 13.11 6.46
C ASP A 393 -14.80 11.89 6.10
N TYR A 394 -14.12 11.28 7.08
CA TYR A 394 -13.20 10.16 6.85
C TYR A 394 -13.85 8.84 7.20
N ASP A 395 -13.78 7.90 6.26
CA ASP A 395 -14.19 6.51 6.46
C ASP A 395 -12.94 5.65 6.57
N ILE A 396 -12.86 4.85 7.63
CA ILE A 396 -11.68 4.04 7.93
C ILE A 396 -12.10 2.59 8.21
N LEU A 397 -11.49 1.65 7.49
CA LEU A 397 -11.53 0.22 7.81
C LEU A 397 -10.14 -0.22 8.26
N MET A 398 -9.98 -0.78 9.44
CA MET A 398 -8.66 -1.19 9.90
C MET A 398 -8.71 -2.43 10.76
N GLY A 399 -7.57 -3.09 10.96
CA GLY A 399 -7.56 -4.33 11.72
C GLY A 399 -6.21 -4.99 11.77
N ASN A 400 -6.20 -6.19 12.35
CA ASN A 400 -5.00 -6.96 12.62
C ASN A 400 -5.23 -8.44 12.37
N VAL A 401 -4.15 -9.18 12.18
CA VAL A 401 -4.16 -10.64 12.25
C VAL A 401 -3.91 -11.14 13.67
N ARG A 402 -4.10 -12.45 13.89
CA ARG A 402 -4.03 -13.02 15.23
C ARG A 402 -2.62 -13.03 15.81
N ASP A 403 -1.62 -13.38 15.00
CA ASP A 403 -0.27 -13.71 15.45
C ASP A 403 0.78 -12.84 14.71
N GLU A 404 0.51 -11.54 14.60
CA GLU A 404 1.33 -10.51 13.91
C GLU A 404 2.86 -10.67 14.07
N GLY A 405 3.31 -10.96 15.29
CA GLY A 405 4.73 -10.95 15.63
C GLY A 405 5.50 -12.22 15.28
N THR A 406 4.85 -13.32 14.89
CA THR A 406 5.51 -14.63 14.77
C THR A 406 6.49 -14.70 13.60
N TYR A 407 6.16 -14.06 12.47
CA TYR A 407 7.05 -13.94 11.31
C TYR A 407 8.34 -13.21 11.69
N PHE A 408 8.24 -12.02 12.27
CA PHE A 408 9.40 -11.21 12.66
C PHE A 408 10.23 -11.87 13.76
N LEU A 409 9.56 -12.51 14.73
CA LEU A 409 10.24 -13.26 15.79
C LEU A 409 11.10 -14.39 15.21
N LEU A 410 10.61 -15.13 14.21
CA LEU A 410 11.38 -16.17 13.55
C LEU A 410 12.62 -15.61 12.85
N TYR A 411 12.51 -14.52 12.11
CA TYR A 411 13.63 -13.98 11.32
C TYR A 411 14.73 -13.36 12.19
N ASP A 412 14.37 -12.52 13.17
CA ASP A 412 15.36 -11.84 14.02
C ASP A 412 15.98 -12.78 15.07
N PHE A 413 15.33 -13.90 15.38
CA PHE A 413 15.78 -14.89 16.37
C PHE A 413 15.81 -16.32 15.81
N ILE A 414 16.22 -16.47 14.55
CA ILE A 414 16.26 -17.75 13.82
C ILE A 414 17.14 -18.81 14.50
N ASP A 415 18.14 -18.39 15.28
CA ASP A 415 18.99 -19.30 16.07
C ASP A 415 18.21 -20.05 17.17
N TYR A 416 17.04 -19.55 17.56
CA TYR A 416 16.20 -20.11 18.63
C TYR A 416 14.94 -20.80 18.12
N PHE A 417 14.48 -20.45 16.91
CA PHE A 417 13.17 -20.86 16.41
C PHE A 417 13.29 -21.57 15.07
N ASP A 418 12.45 -22.60 14.91
CA ASP A 418 12.37 -23.35 13.67
C ASP A 418 11.18 -22.86 12.82
N LYS A 419 11.34 -22.92 11.49
CA LYS A 419 10.31 -22.50 10.55
C LYS A 419 9.07 -23.39 10.62
N ASP A 420 9.24 -24.68 10.87
CA ASP A 420 8.21 -25.71 10.76
C ASP A 420 7.69 -26.13 12.14
N ASP A 421 8.60 -26.36 13.09
CA ASP A 421 8.27 -26.94 14.39
C ASP A 421 8.30 -25.91 15.54
N ALA A 422 7.46 -26.14 16.56
CA ALA A 422 7.45 -25.32 17.77
C ALA A 422 8.71 -25.55 18.62
N THR A 423 9.27 -24.49 19.19
CA THR A 423 10.41 -24.57 20.11
C THR A 423 9.93 -24.61 21.55
N ALA A 424 10.33 -25.65 22.29
CA ALA A 424 10.14 -25.70 23.74
C ALA A 424 11.13 -24.74 24.45
N LEU A 425 10.82 -23.44 24.45
CA LEU A 425 11.75 -22.39 24.88
C LEU A 425 11.90 -22.31 26.42
N PRO A 426 13.11 -22.55 26.97
CA PRO A 426 13.37 -22.43 28.40
C PRO A 426 13.21 -20.98 28.92
N ARG A 427 13.02 -20.83 30.24
CA ARG A 427 12.76 -19.52 30.86
C ARG A 427 13.93 -18.54 30.74
N ASP A 428 15.17 -19.02 30.86
CA ASP A 428 16.38 -18.21 30.66
C ASP A 428 16.46 -17.66 29.23
N LYS A 429 16.16 -18.48 28.23
CA LYS A 429 16.09 -18.05 26.82
C LYS A 429 14.92 -17.12 26.54
N TYR A 430 13.77 -17.34 27.17
CA TYR A 430 12.67 -16.37 27.14
C TYR A 430 13.10 -14.99 27.67
N LEU A 431 13.80 -14.94 28.80
CA LEU A 431 14.29 -13.69 29.37
C LEU A 431 15.35 -13.04 28.48
N GLU A 432 16.26 -13.83 27.90
CA GLU A 432 17.28 -13.36 26.96
C GLU A 432 16.64 -12.64 25.76
N ILE A 433 15.66 -13.28 25.12
CA ILE A 433 14.97 -12.73 23.94
C ILE A 433 14.13 -11.51 24.33
N MET A 434 13.33 -11.58 25.40
CA MET A 434 12.50 -10.44 25.83
C MET A 434 13.34 -9.21 26.24
N ASN A 435 14.47 -9.43 26.92
CA ASN A 435 15.37 -8.33 27.27
C ASN A 435 16.10 -7.76 26.04
N ASN A 436 16.34 -8.57 25.00
CA ASN A 436 16.89 -8.09 23.73
C ASN A 436 15.86 -7.21 23.01
N ILE A 437 14.66 -7.74 22.74
CA ILE A 437 13.58 -7.05 22.02
C ILE A 437 13.27 -5.69 22.67
N PHE A 438 13.12 -5.67 23.99
CA PHE A 438 12.73 -4.47 24.74
C PHE A 438 13.93 -3.77 25.40
N GLY A 439 15.16 -4.01 24.92
CA GLY A 439 16.39 -3.48 25.53
C GLY A 439 16.47 -1.95 25.56
N LYS A 440 15.75 -1.26 24.66
CA LYS A 440 15.64 0.20 24.63
C LYS A 440 14.65 0.77 25.66
N ALA A 441 13.79 -0.06 26.25
CA ALA A 441 12.85 0.35 27.30
C ALA A 441 13.53 0.40 28.68
N THR A 442 12.93 1.13 29.62
CA THR A 442 13.42 1.16 31.00
C THR A 442 13.35 -0.23 31.63
N GLN A 443 14.16 -0.46 32.67
CA GLN A 443 14.12 -1.75 33.39
C GLN A 443 12.72 -2.04 33.96
N ALA A 444 12.05 -1.03 34.51
CA ALA A 444 10.70 -1.19 35.07
C ALA A 444 9.68 -1.60 34.00
N GLU A 445 9.76 -1.02 32.80
CA GLU A 445 8.93 -1.45 31.67
C GLU A 445 9.25 -2.89 31.28
N ARG A 446 10.55 -3.25 31.14
CA ARG A 446 10.96 -4.62 30.79
C ARG A 446 10.44 -5.64 31.79
N GLU A 447 10.56 -5.39 33.09
CA GLU A 447 10.05 -6.28 34.14
C GLU A 447 8.52 -6.42 34.06
N ALA A 448 7.81 -5.32 33.83
CA ALA A 448 6.35 -5.35 33.63
C ALA A 448 5.93 -6.14 32.39
N ILE A 449 6.63 -5.96 31.27
CA ILE A 449 6.37 -6.68 30.01
C ILE A 449 6.65 -8.18 30.20
N ILE A 450 7.81 -8.53 30.76
CA ILE A 450 8.18 -9.92 31.07
C ILE A 450 7.12 -10.57 31.95
N PHE A 451 6.63 -9.86 32.98
CA PHE A 451 5.60 -10.39 33.85
C PHE A 451 4.26 -10.59 33.12
N GLN A 452 3.82 -9.60 32.35
CA GLN A 452 2.57 -9.64 31.58
C GLN A 452 2.52 -10.84 30.62
N TYR A 453 3.65 -11.17 29.99
CA TYR A 453 3.77 -12.24 29.00
C TYR A 453 4.38 -13.53 29.57
N THR A 454 4.39 -13.71 30.89
CA THR A 454 4.78 -14.98 31.50
C THR A 454 3.58 -15.93 31.46
N SER A 455 3.74 -17.12 30.86
CA SER A 455 2.70 -18.16 30.95
C SER A 455 2.88 -18.99 32.21
N TRP A 456 1.80 -19.16 32.97
CA TRP A 456 1.74 -20.07 34.14
C TRP A 456 0.96 -21.35 33.88
N GLU A 457 0.26 -21.43 32.74
CA GLU A 457 -0.54 -22.58 32.31
C GLU A 457 -0.04 -23.13 30.97
N GLY A 458 -0.40 -24.37 30.66
CA GLY A 458 0.00 -25.06 29.43
C GLY A 458 1.42 -25.63 29.46
N ASN A 459 1.92 -26.11 28.32
CA ASN A 459 3.29 -26.61 28.21
C ASN A 459 4.28 -25.43 28.30
N PRO A 460 5.15 -25.37 29.33
CA PRO A 460 5.95 -24.17 29.61
C PRO A 460 6.83 -23.70 28.45
N GLY A 461 7.44 -24.62 27.71
CA GLY A 461 8.36 -24.28 26.63
C GLY A 461 7.64 -23.64 25.44
N TYR A 462 6.64 -24.33 24.91
CA TYR A 462 5.88 -23.85 23.75
C TYR A 462 5.11 -22.57 24.08
N GLN A 463 4.57 -22.45 25.31
CA GLN A 463 3.88 -21.23 25.72
C GLN A 463 4.83 -20.03 25.82
N ASN A 464 6.10 -20.21 26.26
CA ASN A 464 7.07 -19.12 26.23
C ASN A 464 7.29 -18.58 24.82
N GLN A 465 7.48 -19.45 23.81
CA GLN A 465 7.60 -19.02 22.41
C GLN A 465 6.36 -18.24 21.96
N GLN A 466 5.17 -18.79 22.23
CA GLN A 466 3.90 -18.14 21.86
C GLN A 466 3.73 -16.78 22.51
N GLN A 467 4.10 -16.63 23.79
CA GLN A 467 3.97 -15.36 24.50
C GLN A 467 4.94 -14.30 23.97
N ILE A 468 6.14 -14.66 23.52
CA ILE A 468 7.04 -13.69 22.85
C ILE A 468 6.42 -13.23 21.53
N GLY A 469 5.89 -14.16 20.72
CA GLY A 469 5.20 -13.81 19.47
C GLY A 469 4.03 -12.85 19.71
N ARG A 470 3.25 -13.07 20.78
CA ARG A 470 2.18 -12.16 21.22
C ARG A 470 2.72 -10.81 21.67
N ALA A 471 3.80 -10.77 22.46
CA ALA A 471 4.39 -9.52 22.91
C ALA A 471 4.88 -8.65 21.74
N VAL A 472 5.54 -9.27 20.75
CA VAL A 472 5.95 -8.59 19.51
C VAL A 472 4.73 -8.11 18.73
N GLY A 473 3.76 -8.99 18.47
CA GLY A 473 2.56 -8.63 17.70
C GLY A 473 1.72 -7.53 18.34
N ASP A 474 1.56 -7.59 19.66
CA ASP A 474 0.82 -6.58 20.44
C ASP A 474 1.54 -5.24 20.42
N HIS A 475 2.84 -5.21 20.73
CA HIS A 475 3.61 -3.98 20.83
C HIS A 475 3.77 -3.26 19.49
N PHE A 476 4.06 -4.00 18.42
CA PHE A 476 4.45 -3.41 17.15
C PHE A 476 3.28 -3.20 16.18
N PHE A 477 2.17 -3.94 16.32
CA PHE A 477 1.08 -3.88 15.33
C PHE A 477 -0.28 -3.69 15.98
N THR A 478 -0.75 -4.67 16.76
CA THR A 478 -2.15 -4.71 17.22
C THR A 478 -2.49 -3.53 18.12
N CYS A 479 -1.66 -3.20 19.10
CA CYS A 479 -1.97 -2.15 20.04
C CYS A 479 -1.70 -0.73 19.54
N PRO A 480 -0.68 -0.47 18.71
CA PRO A 480 -0.59 0.78 17.95
C PRO A 480 -1.81 1.00 17.05
N THR A 481 -2.25 -0.03 16.31
CA THR A 481 -3.44 0.04 15.44
C THR A 481 -4.69 0.34 16.27
N ASN A 482 -4.86 -0.32 17.42
CA ASN A 482 -5.97 -0.09 18.33
C ASN A 482 -5.98 1.32 18.93
N GLU A 483 -4.83 1.84 19.37
CA GLU A 483 -4.69 3.21 19.87
C GLU A 483 -5.06 4.23 18.79
N TYR A 484 -4.57 4.02 17.56
CA TYR A 484 -4.83 4.92 16.45
C TYR A 484 -6.30 4.90 16.03
N ALA A 485 -6.93 3.72 16.02
CA ALA A 485 -8.37 3.57 15.75
C ALA A 485 -9.22 4.37 16.74
N GLN A 486 -8.89 4.30 18.04
CA GLN A 486 -9.58 5.10 19.06
C GLN A 486 -9.38 6.59 18.81
N ALA A 487 -8.13 7.01 18.53
CA ALA A 487 -7.82 8.40 18.27
C ALA A 487 -8.53 8.95 17.01
N LEU A 488 -8.65 8.16 15.94
CA LEU A 488 -9.40 8.52 14.73
C LEU A 488 -10.90 8.70 15.03
N ALA A 489 -11.51 7.74 15.74
CA ALA A 489 -12.91 7.81 16.13
C ALA A 489 -13.20 9.01 17.04
N GLU A 490 -12.32 9.30 18.01
CA GLU A 490 -12.41 10.48 18.89
C GLU A 490 -12.31 11.81 18.11
N ARG A 491 -11.76 11.80 16.89
CA ARG A 491 -11.69 12.96 15.97
C ARG A 491 -12.81 12.97 14.92
N GLY A 492 -13.76 12.04 14.99
CA GLY A 492 -14.98 12.02 14.20
C GLY A 492 -14.95 11.12 12.97
N ALA A 493 -13.86 10.40 12.70
CA ALA A 493 -13.84 9.44 11.59
C ALA A 493 -14.83 8.28 11.84
N SER A 494 -15.47 7.78 10.79
CA SER A 494 -16.24 6.52 10.85
C SER A 494 -15.28 5.35 10.78
N VAL A 495 -14.95 4.77 11.92
CA VAL A 495 -13.97 3.67 12.01
C VAL A 495 -14.70 2.33 12.14
N HIS A 496 -14.37 1.36 11.29
CA HIS A 496 -14.73 -0.04 11.44
C HIS A 496 -13.47 -0.87 11.69
N TYR A 497 -13.52 -1.77 12.68
CA TYR A 497 -12.37 -2.58 13.06
C TYR A 497 -12.61 -4.06 12.75
N TYR A 498 -11.62 -4.75 12.20
CA TYR A 498 -11.64 -6.21 12.00
C TYR A 498 -10.50 -6.91 12.75
N TYR A 499 -10.67 -8.21 12.99
CA TYR A 499 -9.62 -9.08 13.50
C TYR A 499 -9.62 -10.41 12.74
N PHE A 500 -8.54 -10.70 12.02
CA PHE A 500 -8.40 -11.89 11.18
C PHE A 500 -7.75 -13.03 11.95
N THR A 501 -8.44 -14.17 12.03
CA THR A 501 -8.06 -15.30 12.90
C THR A 501 -8.00 -16.63 12.18
N HIS A 502 -8.18 -16.62 10.86
CA HIS A 502 -8.17 -17.83 10.05
C HIS A 502 -6.74 -18.16 9.57
N ARG A 503 -6.23 -19.33 9.93
CA ARG A 503 -4.99 -19.86 9.36
C ARG A 503 -5.32 -20.61 8.07
N THR A 504 -4.80 -20.13 6.93
CA THR A 504 -5.02 -20.76 5.62
C THR A 504 -4.60 -22.23 5.65
N SER A 505 -5.44 -23.13 5.16
CA SER A 505 -5.19 -24.57 5.17
C SER A 505 -3.95 -25.02 4.39
N THR A 506 -3.45 -24.18 3.49
CA THR A 506 -2.23 -24.39 2.70
C THR A 506 -1.05 -23.58 3.19
N SER A 507 -1.14 -22.92 4.36
CA SER A 507 0.01 -22.23 4.95
C SER A 507 1.17 -23.21 5.11
N LEU A 508 2.33 -22.84 4.57
CA LEU A 508 3.55 -23.66 4.58
C LEU A 508 4.46 -23.35 5.77
N TRP A 509 4.10 -22.37 6.57
CA TRP A 509 4.79 -22.00 7.80
C TRP A 509 4.39 -22.92 8.94
N GLY A 510 5.22 -23.04 9.96
CA GLY A 510 4.94 -23.89 11.12
C GLY A 510 3.61 -23.57 11.80
N GLU A 511 2.93 -24.58 12.32
CA GLU A 511 1.64 -24.42 13.02
C GLU A 511 1.73 -23.46 14.21
N TRP A 512 2.90 -23.41 14.85
CA TRP A 512 3.18 -22.50 15.96
C TRP A 512 3.12 -21.02 15.55
N MET A 513 3.37 -20.68 14.29
CA MET A 513 3.33 -19.30 13.83
C MET A 513 1.89 -18.79 13.66
N GLY A 514 0.92 -19.71 13.60
CA GLY A 514 -0.50 -19.37 13.63
C GLY A 514 -0.96 -18.64 12.37
N VAL A 515 -1.53 -17.45 12.54
CA VAL A 515 -2.03 -16.56 11.48
C VAL A 515 -1.05 -15.40 11.31
N LEU A 516 -0.23 -15.49 10.27
CA LEU A 516 0.92 -14.63 10.09
C LEU A 516 0.51 -13.23 9.65
N HIS A 517 1.37 -12.26 9.96
CA HIS A 517 1.31 -10.92 9.37
C HIS A 517 1.29 -11.01 7.84
N GLY A 518 0.25 -10.47 7.20
CA GLY A 518 0.05 -10.52 5.76
C GLY A 518 -0.83 -11.69 5.26
N ASP A 519 -1.19 -12.67 6.09
CA ASP A 519 -2.07 -13.79 5.67
C ASP A 519 -3.47 -13.30 5.24
N GLU A 520 -3.91 -12.13 5.70
CA GLU A 520 -5.22 -11.57 5.35
C GLU A 520 -5.27 -10.99 3.93
N ILE A 521 -4.12 -10.68 3.33
CA ILE A 521 -4.01 -10.01 2.03
C ILE A 521 -4.73 -10.82 0.95
N GLU A 522 -4.40 -12.11 0.83
CA GLU A 522 -4.99 -12.98 -0.19
C GLU A 522 -6.52 -13.05 -0.10
N TYR A 523 -7.05 -13.02 1.13
CA TYR A 523 -8.50 -13.05 1.35
C TYR A 523 -9.16 -11.74 0.98
N PHE A 524 -8.56 -10.59 1.32
CA PHE A 524 -9.08 -9.28 0.92
C PHE A 524 -8.99 -9.03 -0.59
N PHE A 525 -7.98 -9.58 -1.27
CA PHE A 525 -7.91 -9.60 -2.73
C PHE A 525 -8.84 -10.63 -3.39
N GLY A 526 -9.42 -11.55 -2.60
CA GLY A 526 -10.32 -12.59 -3.08
C GLY A 526 -9.63 -13.75 -3.79
N GLN A 527 -8.33 -13.97 -3.57
CA GLN A 527 -7.59 -15.10 -4.14
C GLN A 527 -8.22 -16.47 -3.84
N PRO A 528 -8.90 -16.70 -2.69
CA PRO A 528 -9.66 -17.93 -2.48
C PRO A 528 -10.77 -18.19 -3.51
N LEU A 529 -11.23 -17.19 -4.28
CA LEU A 529 -12.17 -17.37 -5.39
C LEU A 529 -11.51 -17.94 -6.66
N ASN A 530 -10.18 -17.99 -6.70
CA ASN A 530 -9.45 -18.62 -7.78
C ASN A 530 -9.57 -20.16 -7.67
N ASN A 531 -10.33 -20.77 -8.57
CA ASN A 531 -10.53 -22.22 -8.58
C ASN A 531 -9.27 -23.01 -8.96
N SER A 532 -8.24 -22.36 -9.50
CA SER A 532 -6.93 -22.97 -9.78
C SER A 532 -6.05 -23.06 -8.53
N LEU A 533 -6.33 -22.28 -7.49
CA LEU A 533 -5.65 -22.36 -6.19
C LEU A 533 -6.40 -23.29 -5.24
N GLN A 534 -5.65 -23.99 -4.39
CA GLN A 534 -6.22 -24.93 -3.43
C GLN A 534 -6.67 -24.19 -2.17
N TYR A 535 -7.98 -24.07 -1.99
CA TYR A 535 -8.62 -23.59 -0.76
C TYR A 535 -9.80 -24.49 -0.41
N ARG A 536 -10.06 -24.66 0.88
CA ARG A 536 -11.26 -25.35 1.37
C ARG A 536 -12.52 -24.53 1.03
N PRO A 537 -13.70 -25.16 0.88
CA PRO A 537 -14.94 -24.43 0.57
C PRO A 537 -15.23 -23.26 1.52
N VAL A 538 -15.01 -23.46 2.83
CA VAL A 538 -15.18 -22.41 3.85
C VAL A 538 -14.19 -21.25 3.72
N GLU A 539 -13.00 -21.51 3.17
CA GLU A 539 -12.00 -20.46 2.90
C GLU A 539 -12.37 -19.65 1.67
N ARG A 540 -12.99 -20.28 0.65
CA ARG A 540 -13.55 -19.55 -0.49
C ARG A 540 -14.69 -18.63 -0.06
N GLU A 541 -15.55 -19.10 0.84
CA GLU A 541 -16.61 -18.26 1.41
C GLU A 541 -16.06 -17.14 2.29
N LEU A 542 -15.02 -17.40 3.09
CA LEU A 542 -14.32 -16.35 3.84
C LEU A 542 -13.70 -15.31 2.90
N GLY A 543 -13.00 -15.75 1.84
CA GLY A 543 -12.42 -14.85 0.83
C GLY A 543 -13.49 -14.04 0.10
N LYS A 544 -14.63 -14.64 -0.22
CA LYS A 544 -15.80 -13.93 -0.76
C LYS A 544 -16.28 -12.83 0.18
N ARG A 545 -16.46 -13.13 1.47
CA ARG A 545 -16.94 -12.17 2.48
C ARG A 545 -15.94 -11.04 2.72
N MET A 546 -14.66 -11.37 2.85
CA MET A 546 -13.59 -10.39 3.06
C MET A 546 -13.44 -9.47 1.86
N LEU A 547 -13.38 -10.01 0.64
CA LEU A 547 -13.41 -9.20 -0.58
C LEU A 547 -14.66 -8.31 -0.63
N SER A 548 -15.85 -8.87 -0.37
CA SER A 548 -17.10 -8.11 -0.40
C SER A 548 -17.08 -6.94 0.60
N SER A 549 -16.51 -7.15 1.79
CA SER A 549 -16.36 -6.09 2.80
C SER A 549 -15.47 -4.93 2.30
N VAL A 550 -14.38 -5.24 1.59
CA VAL A 550 -13.51 -4.23 0.97
C VAL A 550 -14.25 -3.47 -0.13
N ILE A 551 -15.01 -4.18 -0.96
CA ILE A 551 -15.78 -3.58 -2.06
C ILE A 551 -16.90 -2.69 -1.54
N GLU A 552 -17.66 -3.14 -0.54
CA GLU A 552 -18.73 -2.36 0.07
C GLU A 552 -18.18 -1.16 0.83
N PHE A 553 -17.06 -1.31 1.54
CA PHE A 553 -16.37 -0.19 2.14
C PHE A 553 -15.94 0.84 1.08
N ALA A 554 -15.29 0.41 0.00
CA ALA A 554 -14.87 1.32 -1.07
C ALA A 554 -16.06 2.04 -1.71
N LYS A 555 -17.21 1.38 -1.87
CA LYS A 555 -18.44 1.97 -2.40
C LYS A 555 -19.10 2.92 -1.41
N THR A 556 -19.33 2.50 -0.18
CA THR A 556 -20.27 3.16 0.74
C THR A 556 -19.60 3.87 1.92
N GLY A 557 -18.35 3.52 2.24
CA GLY A 557 -17.68 3.91 3.49
C GLY A 557 -17.95 2.94 4.65
N ASN A 558 -18.77 1.90 4.43
CA ASN A 558 -19.13 0.90 5.44
C ASN A 558 -18.84 -0.52 4.91
N PRO A 559 -18.08 -1.36 5.65
CA PRO A 559 -17.77 -2.73 5.24
C PRO A 559 -18.92 -3.73 5.47
N ALA A 560 -19.96 -3.36 6.23
CA ALA A 560 -21.08 -4.23 6.57
C ALA A 560 -21.86 -4.63 5.32
N GLN A 561 -22.20 -5.92 5.21
CA GLN A 561 -23.12 -6.42 4.19
C GLN A 561 -24.57 -6.14 4.60
N ASP A 562 -25.50 -6.14 3.64
CA ASP A 562 -26.93 -6.03 3.94
C ASP A 562 -27.38 -7.13 4.92
N GLY A 563 -27.90 -6.71 6.07
CA GLY A 563 -28.37 -7.61 7.12
C GLY A 563 -27.27 -8.22 7.99
N GLU A 564 -26.01 -7.80 7.83
CA GLU A 564 -24.90 -8.15 8.72
C GLU A 564 -24.59 -6.97 9.66
N ASP A 565 -24.62 -7.24 10.97
CA ASP A 565 -24.24 -6.24 11.96
C ASP A 565 -22.71 -6.10 12.02
N TRP A 566 -22.22 -4.90 11.66
CA TRP A 566 -20.84 -4.48 11.91
C TRP A 566 -20.85 -3.01 12.32
N PRO A 567 -21.00 -2.71 13.61
CA PRO A 567 -21.04 -1.34 14.12
C PRO A 567 -19.68 -0.64 14.04
N ASN A 568 -19.71 0.70 14.11
CA ASN A 568 -18.51 1.52 14.26
C ASN A 568 -17.74 1.15 15.53
N PHE A 569 -16.42 1.12 15.41
CA PHE A 569 -15.47 1.05 16.50
C PHE A 569 -15.30 2.44 17.12
N SER A 570 -15.29 2.50 18.46
CA SER A 570 -14.96 3.70 19.23
C SER A 570 -14.25 3.30 20.51
N LYS A 571 -13.77 4.26 21.30
CA LYS A 571 -13.22 3.96 22.63
C LYS A 571 -14.30 3.51 23.61
N GLU A 572 -15.50 4.07 23.48
CA GLU A 572 -16.66 3.75 24.29
C GLU A 572 -17.22 2.36 23.99
N ASP A 573 -17.20 1.98 22.70
CA ASP A 573 -17.53 0.63 22.23
C ASP A 573 -16.45 0.12 21.26
N PRO A 574 -15.36 -0.50 21.77
CA PRO A 574 -14.23 -0.98 20.95
C PRO A 574 -14.55 -2.33 20.31
N VAL A 575 -15.68 -2.40 19.61
CA VAL A 575 -16.19 -3.59 18.92
C VAL A 575 -15.46 -3.81 17.59
N TYR A 576 -15.11 -5.06 17.33
CA TYR A 576 -14.47 -5.48 16.08
C TYR A 576 -15.12 -6.75 15.52
N TYR A 577 -15.06 -6.88 14.20
CA TYR A 577 -15.57 -8.04 13.48
C TYR A 577 -14.48 -9.09 13.28
N ILE A 578 -14.77 -10.35 13.63
CA ILE A 578 -13.83 -11.47 13.51
C ILE A 578 -14.00 -12.17 12.16
N PHE A 579 -12.95 -12.12 11.35
CA PHE A 579 -12.85 -12.96 10.17
C PHE A 579 -12.27 -14.34 10.55
N SER A 580 -13.12 -15.36 10.47
CA SER A 580 -12.78 -16.77 10.69
C SER A 580 -13.60 -17.68 9.77
N THR A 581 -13.13 -18.92 9.61
CA THR A 581 -13.91 -20.03 9.01
C THR A 581 -14.69 -20.83 10.06
N ASP A 582 -14.44 -20.63 11.35
CA ASP A 582 -15.23 -21.23 12.43
C ASP A 582 -16.57 -20.51 12.54
N ASP A 583 -17.67 -21.23 12.33
CA ASP A 583 -19.03 -20.71 12.39
C ASP A 583 -19.61 -20.70 13.81
N LYS A 584 -18.87 -21.24 14.79
CA LYS A 584 -19.29 -21.32 16.19
C LYS A 584 -18.84 -20.13 17.04
N ILE A 585 -17.95 -19.28 16.51
CA ILE A 585 -17.48 -18.10 17.24
C ILE A 585 -18.47 -16.94 17.07
N GLU A 586 -18.56 -16.10 18.10
CA GLU A 586 -19.23 -14.81 17.98
C GLU A 586 -18.42 -13.92 17.03
N LYS A 587 -19.06 -13.41 15.97
CA LYS A 587 -18.39 -12.56 14.97
C LYS A 587 -18.05 -11.18 15.52
N LEU A 588 -18.78 -10.68 16.52
CA LEU A 588 -18.54 -9.37 17.13
C LEU A 588 -17.94 -9.53 18.52
N ALA A 589 -16.75 -8.96 18.73
CA ALA A 589 -16.06 -9.03 20.02
C ALA A 589 -15.53 -7.66 20.44
N ARG A 590 -15.22 -7.53 21.74
CA ARG A 590 -14.73 -6.29 22.38
C ARG A 590 -13.56 -6.58 23.32
N GLY A 591 -13.84 -7.38 24.36
CA GLY A 591 -12.96 -7.60 25.51
C GLY A 591 -11.53 -8.07 25.21
N PRO A 592 -11.29 -9.09 24.35
CA PRO A 592 -9.95 -9.66 24.20
C PRO A 592 -8.87 -8.68 23.71
N LEU A 593 -9.16 -7.83 22.71
CA LEU A 593 -8.22 -6.83 22.23
C LEU A 593 -8.06 -5.67 23.22
N ALA A 594 -9.16 -5.21 23.83
CA ALA A 594 -9.12 -4.17 24.85
C ALA A 594 -8.24 -4.57 26.06
N ALA A 595 -8.33 -5.83 26.52
CA ALA A 595 -7.52 -6.34 27.63
C ALA A 595 -6.03 -6.42 27.27
N ARG A 596 -5.68 -6.92 26.07
CA ARG A 596 -4.29 -6.98 25.60
C ARG A 596 -3.68 -5.59 25.48
N CYS A 597 -4.40 -4.66 24.87
CA CYS A 597 -3.87 -3.35 24.54
C CYS A 597 -3.95 -2.34 25.68
N SER A 598 -4.79 -2.55 26.70
CA SER A 598 -4.76 -1.71 27.90
C SER A 598 -3.40 -1.78 28.62
N PHE A 599 -2.71 -2.92 28.57
CA PHE A 599 -1.34 -3.01 29.09
C PHE A 599 -0.39 -2.02 28.40
N TRP A 600 -0.36 -2.02 27.07
CA TRP A 600 0.54 -1.20 26.27
C TRP A 600 0.14 0.28 26.23
N ASN A 601 -1.16 0.55 26.10
CA ASN A 601 -1.67 1.90 25.80
C ASN A 601 -2.04 2.68 27.07
N ASP A 602 -2.35 2.00 28.19
CA ASP A 602 -2.76 2.67 29.44
C ASP A 602 -1.79 2.44 30.61
N TYR A 603 -1.34 1.20 30.83
CA TYR A 603 -0.55 0.84 32.01
C TYR A 603 0.94 1.17 31.83
N LEU A 604 1.56 0.72 30.75
CA LEU A 604 2.99 0.89 30.50
C LEU A 604 3.43 2.37 30.43
N PRO A 605 2.65 3.31 29.84
CA PRO A 605 2.98 4.73 29.88
C PRO A 605 3.05 5.29 31.32
N LYS A 606 2.22 4.77 32.23
CA LYS A 606 2.29 5.15 33.65
C LYS A 606 3.56 4.62 34.28
N VAL A 607 3.94 3.35 34.02
CA VAL A 607 5.21 2.78 34.51
C VAL A 607 6.41 3.65 34.11
N ARG A 608 6.44 4.12 32.85
CA ARG A 608 7.49 5.02 32.35
C ARG A 608 7.57 6.33 33.15
N SER A 609 6.44 7.01 33.34
CA SER A 609 6.41 8.29 34.08
C SER A 609 6.89 8.16 35.54
N TRP A 610 6.59 7.04 36.20
CA TRP A 610 7.03 6.79 37.57
C TRP A 610 8.53 6.45 37.63
N ALA A 611 9.04 5.71 36.65
CA ALA A 611 10.46 5.40 36.54
C ALA A 611 11.30 6.67 36.30
N GLU A 612 10.83 7.57 35.42
CA GLU A 612 11.47 8.86 35.17
C GLU A 612 11.47 9.75 36.42
N PHE A 613 10.32 9.83 37.11
CA PHE A 613 10.20 10.58 38.37
C PHE A 613 11.13 10.03 39.45
N ALA A 614 11.19 8.70 39.62
CA ALA A 614 12.09 8.05 40.56
C ALA A 614 13.57 8.34 40.23
N GLN A 615 13.98 8.25 38.96
CA GLN A 615 15.34 8.62 38.55
C GLN A 615 15.66 10.08 38.85
N GLN A 616 14.71 10.99 38.65
CA GLN A 616 14.88 12.41 38.95
C GLN A 616 15.11 12.63 40.46
N ILE A 617 14.32 11.96 41.32
CA ILE A 617 14.53 11.99 42.78
C ILE A 617 15.90 11.43 43.15
N THR A 618 16.31 10.29 42.61
CA THR A 618 17.62 9.69 42.92
C THR A 618 18.77 10.60 42.50
N ARG A 619 18.69 11.26 41.34
CA ARG A 619 19.68 12.26 40.89
C ARG A 619 19.75 13.46 41.83
N VAL A 620 18.62 13.98 42.29
CA VAL A 620 18.58 15.08 43.26
C VAL A 620 19.15 14.64 44.61
N ALA A 621 18.79 13.44 45.09
CA ALA A 621 19.30 12.90 46.35
C ALA A 621 20.82 12.67 46.30
N THR A 622 21.35 12.09 45.22
CA THR A 622 22.80 11.86 45.05
C THR A 622 23.57 13.17 44.90
N SER A 623 23.08 14.14 44.13
CA SER A 623 23.72 15.46 44.03
C SER A 623 23.71 16.21 45.37
N THR A 624 22.63 16.11 46.15
CA THR A 624 22.54 16.67 47.51
C THR A 624 23.51 15.96 48.47
N PHE A 625 23.66 14.63 48.35
CA PHE A 625 24.61 13.85 49.16
C PHE A 625 26.07 14.17 48.81
N VAL A 626 26.38 14.38 47.53
CA VAL A 626 27.71 14.83 47.07
C VAL A 626 28.01 16.24 47.61
N TYR A 627 27.02 17.14 47.60
CA TYR A 627 27.16 18.49 48.14
C TYR A 627 27.37 18.50 49.66
N LEU A 628 26.60 17.69 50.41
CA LEU A 628 26.77 17.50 51.85
C LEU A 628 28.13 16.88 52.19
N LYS A 629 28.59 15.91 51.41
CA LYS A 629 29.90 15.27 51.59
C LYS A 629 31.04 16.24 51.29
N THR A 630 30.94 17.08 50.27
CA THR A 630 31.95 18.12 50.00
C THR A 630 31.95 19.16 51.12
N TRP A 631 30.78 19.63 51.56
CA TRP A 631 30.66 20.57 52.67
C TRP A 631 31.29 20.05 53.98
N LEU A 632 31.03 18.78 54.33
CA LEU A 632 31.58 18.11 55.52
C LEU A 632 33.09 17.82 55.45
N ILE A 633 33.69 17.81 54.26
CA ILE A 633 35.15 17.60 54.06
C ILE A 633 35.90 18.94 54.04
N SER A 634 35.20 20.04 53.73
CA SER A 634 35.77 21.40 53.63
C SER A 634 35.58 22.28 54.88
N GLY A 635 34.91 21.78 55.92
CA GLY A 635 34.79 22.42 57.23
C GLY A 635 35.48 21.59 58.29
#